data_AF-A0A2H4XBF6-F1
#
_entry.id   AF-A0A2H4XBF6-F1
#
_cell.length_a   1.000
_cell.length_b   1.000
_cell.length_c   1.000
_cell.angle_alpha   90.00
_cell.angle_beta   90.00
_cell.angle_gamma   90.00
#
_symmetry.space_group_name_H-M   'P 1'
#
loop_
_entity.id
_entity.type
_entity.pdbx_description
1 polymer ?
#
loop_
_entity_poly.entity_id
_entity_poly.type
_entity_poly.pdbx_seq_one_letter_code
_entity_poly.pdbx_strand_id
1 'polypeptide(L)'
;LIVLGGLSFVLNQLIKRSLNAVGGKGDPVDYLLLVTLVALVLLGIIFSALFLFMDSSTWTSSLFFYMMTAVLGLGVFMPWLQYLIKRHPLFWLVEFLVESKTRLHLLLFWTVLVLVACGVVLFQNSKRSVDSKKPQASTITRKYFHFLAVIVYIPGIMYDRLLLYVASVVCLAVFVLLEYARYFRIKPLGQTLRTLLTLFLDERDSGPLILSHICLLLGMSLPVWLFPRLCASSLSGPSSLLPYCGVL
;
A
#
# COMPACT_ATOMS: atom_id res chain seq x y z
N LEU A 1 11.26 13.52 17.55
CA LEU A 1 11.91 12.46 18.35
C LEU A 1 11.06 11.21 18.50
N ILE A 2 9.80 11.31 18.96
CA ILE A 2 8.92 10.13 19.15
C ILE A 2 8.63 9.38 17.83
N VAL A 3 8.31 10.08 16.75
CA VAL A 3 8.06 9.47 15.43
C VAL A 3 9.30 8.76 14.87
N LEU A 4 10.48 9.39 15.01
CA LEU A 4 11.75 8.82 14.58
C LEU A 4 12.14 7.58 15.40
N GLY A 5 11.86 7.61 16.71
CA GLY A 5 12.05 6.46 17.61
C GLY A 5 11.12 5.30 17.30
N GLY A 6 9.84 5.57 17.02
CA GLY A 6 8.86 4.56 16.60
C GLY A 6 9.24 3.89 15.27
N LEU A 7 9.64 4.69 14.28
CA LEU A 7 10.14 4.17 12.99
C LEU A 7 11.39 3.31 13.17
N SER A 8 12.36 3.77 13.96
CA SER A 8 13.58 3.03 14.27
C SER A 8 13.27 1.69 14.96
N PHE A 9 12.32 1.68 15.89
CA PHE A 9 11.88 0.46 16.57
C PHE A 9 11.24 -0.53 15.60
N VAL A 10 10.31 -0.08 14.75
CA VAL A 10 9.67 -0.93 13.74
C VAL A 10 10.70 -1.50 12.78
N LEU A 11 11.61 -0.66 12.28
CA LEU A 11 12.66 -1.08 11.35
C LEU A 11 13.58 -2.14 11.99
N ASN A 12 13.99 -1.91 13.24
CA ASN A 12 14.83 -2.84 13.99
C ASN A 12 14.13 -4.18 14.22
N GLN A 13 12.83 -4.18 14.52
CA GLN A 13 12.05 -5.41 14.66
C GLN A 13 11.90 -6.16 13.33
N LEU A 14 11.71 -5.44 12.22
CA LEU A 14 11.66 -6.06 10.88
C LEU A 14 13.01 -6.66 10.49
N ILE A 15 14.12 -5.96 10.77
CA ILE A 15 15.47 -6.46 10.53
C ILE A 15 15.72 -7.73 11.35
N LYS A 16 15.43 -7.71 12.66
CA LYS A 16 15.56 -8.90 13.52
C LYS A 16 14.73 -10.07 13.01
N ARG A 17 13.51 -9.83 12.54
CA ARG A 17 12.67 -10.88 11.93
C ARG A 17 13.28 -11.44 10.66
N SER A 18 13.74 -10.57 9.75
CA SER A 18 14.40 -11.01 8.52
C SER A 18 15.66 -11.82 8.82
N LEU A 19 16.48 -11.39 9.79
CA LEU A 19 17.71 -12.09 10.17
C LEU A 19 17.43 -13.44 10.83
N ASN A 20 16.45 -13.50 11.74
CA ASN A 20 16.03 -14.75 12.37
C ASN A 20 15.41 -15.73 11.36
N ALA A 21 14.75 -15.21 10.32
CA ALA A 21 14.21 -16.01 9.23
C ALA A 21 15.32 -16.56 8.30
N VAL A 22 16.40 -15.80 8.06
CA VAL A 22 17.56 -16.25 7.25
C VAL A 22 18.26 -17.48 7.86
N GLY A 23 18.18 -17.65 9.18
CA GLY A 23 18.72 -18.80 9.91
C GLY A 23 17.84 -20.06 9.93
N GLY A 24 16.62 -20.02 9.37
CA GLY A 24 15.66 -21.15 9.39
C GLY A 24 14.81 -21.24 8.12
N LYS A 25 13.89 -22.22 8.04
CA LYS A 25 12.83 -22.28 7.02
C LYS A 25 11.80 -21.15 7.27
N GLY A 26 12.22 -19.89 7.20
CA GLY A 26 11.33 -18.74 7.34
C GLY A 26 10.34 -18.68 6.17
N ASP A 27 9.09 -18.29 6.45
CA ASP A 27 8.09 -18.21 5.39
C ASP A 27 8.41 -17.04 4.45
N PRO A 28 8.14 -17.18 3.14
CA PRO A 28 8.44 -16.13 2.14
C PRO A 28 7.82 -14.76 2.46
N VAL A 29 6.70 -14.75 3.19
CA VAL A 29 5.97 -13.54 3.59
C VAL A 29 6.78 -12.65 4.52
N ASP A 30 7.64 -13.23 5.36
CA ASP A 30 8.37 -12.49 6.40
C ASP A 30 9.42 -11.52 5.80
N TYR A 31 9.86 -11.77 4.56
CA TYR A 31 10.80 -10.91 3.83
C TYR A 31 10.12 -9.81 3.03
N LEU A 32 8.85 -9.99 2.67
CA LEU A 32 8.14 -9.17 1.68
C LEU A 32 8.03 -7.70 2.12
N LEU A 33 7.62 -7.44 3.36
CA LEU A 33 7.52 -6.07 3.89
C LEU A 33 8.88 -5.38 3.98
N LEU A 34 9.90 -6.07 4.50
CA LEU A 34 11.24 -5.49 4.65
C LEU A 34 11.83 -5.11 3.29
N VAL A 35 11.82 -6.04 2.33
CA VAL A 35 12.35 -5.76 0.98
C VAL A 35 11.54 -4.65 0.30
N THR A 36 10.22 -4.64 0.44
CA THR A 36 9.38 -3.57 -0.12
C THR A 36 9.72 -2.21 0.49
N LEU A 37 9.88 -2.11 1.81
CA LEU A 37 10.24 -0.85 2.46
C LEU A 37 11.62 -0.35 2.01
N VAL A 38 12.62 -1.25 1.98
CA VAL A 38 13.97 -0.91 1.49
C VAL A 38 13.88 -0.45 0.03
N ALA A 39 13.10 -1.12 -0.79
CA ALA A 39 12.91 -0.78 -2.19
C ALA A 39 12.32 0.62 -2.39
N LEU A 40 11.24 0.93 -1.68
CA LEU A 40 10.58 2.23 -1.75
C LEU A 40 11.50 3.36 -1.28
N VAL A 41 12.23 3.16 -0.18
CA VAL A 41 13.16 4.17 0.33
C VAL A 41 14.31 4.42 -0.64
N LEU A 42 14.95 3.35 -1.15
CA LEU A 42 16.04 3.48 -2.13
C LEU A 42 15.55 4.17 -3.41
N LEU A 43 14.38 3.76 -3.91
CA LEU A 43 13.77 4.36 -5.10
C LEU A 43 13.47 5.86 -4.87
N GLY A 44 12.95 6.22 -3.70
CA GLY A 44 12.69 7.60 -3.32
C GLY A 44 13.95 8.46 -3.25
N ILE A 45 15.05 7.92 -2.68
CA ILE A 45 16.36 8.60 -2.64
C ILE A 45 16.89 8.80 -4.06
N ILE A 46 16.86 7.74 -4.89
CA ILE A 46 17.34 7.78 -6.28
C ILE A 46 16.55 8.83 -7.08
N PHE A 47 15.22 8.81 -7.03
CA PHE A 47 14.40 9.80 -7.76
C PHE A 47 14.58 11.21 -7.24
N SER A 48 14.67 11.40 -5.93
CA SER A 48 14.94 12.72 -5.37
C SER A 48 16.27 13.26 -5.90
N ALA A 49 17.33 12.45 -5.89
CA ALA A 49 18.63 12.85 -6.43
C ALA A 49 18.57 13.14 -7.94
N LEU A 50 17.93 12.28 -8.73
CA LEU A 50 17.81 12.45 -10.18
C LEU A 50 17.06 13.73 -10.56
N PHE A 51 15.95 14.03 -9.88
CA PHE A 51 15.12 15.19 -10.18
C PHE A 51 15.64 16.50 -9.57
N LEU A 52 16.75 16.46 -8.81
CA LEU A 52 17.54 17.67 -8.54
C LEU A 52 18.29 18.15 -9.80
N PHE A 53 18.68 17.22 -10.68
CA PHE A 53 19.47 17.53 -11.87
C PHE A 53 18.65 17.56 -13.17
N MET A 54 17.43 17.01 -13.15
CA MET A 54 16.62 16.83 -14.36
C MET A 54 15.18 17.31 -14.15
N ASP A 55 14.66 18.06 -15.13
CA ASP A 55 13.28 18.56 -15.09
C ASP A 55 12.27 17.41 -15.17
N SER A 56 11.51 17.24 -14.09
CA SER A 56 10.56 16.12 -13.91
C SER A 56 9.31 16.22 -14.80
N SER A 57 9.01 17.39 -15.37
CA SER A 57 7.83 17.66 -16.19
C SER A 57 7.93 17.15 -17.64
N THR A 58 9.12 16.71 -18.08
CA THR A 58 9.34 16.25 -19.45
C THR A 58 8.90 14.80 -19.67
N TRP A 59 8.59 14.44 -20.92
CA TRP A 59 8.27 13.06 -21.29
C TRP A 59 9.47 12.13 -21.12
N THR A 60 10.68 12.62 -21.39
CA THR A 60 11.93 11.88 -21.18
C THR A 60 12.13 11.50 -19.72
N SER A 61 11.90 12.43 -18.79
CA SER A 61 11.93 12.17 -17.35
C SER A 61 10.89 11.15 -16.91
N SER A 62 9.71 11.16 -17.55
CA SER A 62 8.65 10.20 -17.25
C SER A 62 9.03 8.79 -17.72
N LEU A 63 9.58 8.67 -18.93
CA LEU A 63 10.13 7.41 -19.42
C LEU A 63 11.24 6.90 -18.50
N PHE A 64 12.14 7.78 -18.08
CA PHE A 64 13.22 7.44 -17.15
C PHE A 64 12.69 6.94 -15.81
N PHE A 65 11.67 7.59 -15.25
CA PHE A 65 11.01 7.14 -14.02
C PHE A 65 10.46 5.71 -14.15
N TYR A 66 9.69 5.42 -15.22
CA TYR A 66 9.12 4.08 -15.41
C TYR A 66 10.19 3.02 -15.69
N MET A 67 11.15 3.33 -16.55
CA MET A 67 12.25 2.42 -16.89
C MET A 67 13.12 2.12 -15.67
N MET A 68 13.52 3.14 -14.91
CA MET A 68 14.33 2.96 -13.71
C MET A 68 13.57 2.19 -12.62
N THR A 69 12.28 2.49 -12.42
CA THR A 69 11.43 1.71 -11.50
C THR A 69 11.38 0.23 -11.93
N ALA A 70 11.22 -0.03 -13.23
CA ALA A 70 11.19 -1.40 -13.76
C ALA A 70 12.55 -2.10 -13.63
N VAL A 71 13.66 -1.44 -13.93
CA VAL A 71 15.01 -1.99 -13.82
C VAL A 71 15.36 -2.30 -12.37
N LEU A 72 15.10 -1.39 -11.44
CA LEU A 72 15.37 -1.64 -10.02
C LEU A 72 14.41 -2.71 -9.47
N GLY A 73 13.12 -2.63 -9.81
CA GLY A 73 12.10 -3.60 -9.44
C GLY A 73 12.45 -5.02 -9.88
N LEU A 74 12.63 -5.21 -11.19
CA LEU A 74 12.84 -6.53 -11.80
C LEU A 74 14.29 -7.00 -11.76
N GLY A 75 15.26 -6.08 -11.77
CA GLY A 75 16.69 -6.40 -11.84
C GLY A 75 17.39 -6.45 -10.49
N VAL A 76 16.87 -5.78 -9.46
CA VAL A 76 17.51 -5.74 -8.13
C VAL A 76 16.60 -6.36 -7.06
N PHE A 77 15.40 -5.81 -6.87
CA PHE A 77 14.51 -6.23 -5.78
C PHE A 77 13.94 -7.63 -6.01
N MET A 78 13.59 -7.96 -7.25
CA MET A 78 13.03 -9.26 -7.60
C MET A 78 14.05 -10.41 -7.42
N PRO A 79 15.31 -10.32 -7.91
CA PRO A 79 16.33 -11.32 -7.61
C PRO A 79 16.70 -11.38 -6.13
N TRP A 80 16.68 -10.25 -5.42
CA TRP A 80 16.94 -10.22 -3.98
C TRP A 80 15.85 -10.97 -3.20
N LEU A 81 14.57 -10.77 -3.55
CA LEU A 81 13.47 -11.58 -3.00
C LEU A 81 13.62 -13.05 -3.38
N GLN A 82 14.00 -13.36 -4.63
CA GLN A 82 14.24 -14.74 -5.06
C GLN A 82 15.33 -15.42 -4.22
N TYR A 83 16.40 -14.69 -3.91
CA TYR A 83 17.48 -15.19 -3.07
C TYR A 83 17.00 -15.50 -1.64
N LEU A 84 16.21 -14.61 -1.04
CA LEU A 84 15.67 -14.79 0.32
C LEU A 84 14.62 -15.91 0.39
N ILE A 85 13.72 -15.96 -0.58
CA ILE A 85 12.60 -16.92 -0.64
C ILE A 85 13.08 -18.30 -1.15
N LYS A 86 14.26 -18.37 -1.77
CA LYS A 86 14.80 -19.55 -2.48
C LYS A 86 13.90 -20.08 -3.60
N ARG A 87 12.93 -19.27 -4.02
CA ARG A 87 11.98 -19.57 -5.09
C ARG A 87 11.63 -18.26 -5.80
N HIS A 88 11.25 -18.35 -7.07
CA HIS A 88 10.84 -17.19 -7.84
C HIS A 88 9.59 -16.51 -7.22
N PRO A 89 9.68 -15.24 -6.79
CA PRO A 89 8.64 -14.57 -6.01
C PRO A 89 7.27 -14.47 -6.69
N LEU A 90 7.21 -14.29 -8.02
CA LEU A 90 5.92 -14.20 -8.72
C LEU A 90 5.19 -15.55 -8.75
N PHE A 91 5.93 -16.65 -8.92
CA PHE A 91 5.34 -17.98 -8.90
C PHE A 91 4.84 -18.31 -7.49
N TRP A 92 5.64 -17.99 -6.48
CA TRP A 92 5.21 -18.09 -5.09
C TRP A 92 3.93 -17.27 -4.82
N LEU A 93 3.87 -16.02 -5.29
CA LEU A 93 2.71 -15.15 -5.08
C LEU A 93 1.44 -15.73 -5.75
N VAL A 94 1.54 -16.19 -6.99
CA VAL A 94 0.39 -16.76 -7.70
C VAL A 94 -0.11 -18.02 -7.00
N GLU A 95 0.80 -18.92 -6.60
CA GLU A 95 0.43 -20.12 -5.86
C GLU A 95 -0.20 -19.76 -4.52
N PHE A 96 0.36 -18.79 -3.80
CA PHE A 96 -0.19 -18.28 -2.56
C PHE A 96 -1.62 -17.73 -2.75
N LEU A 97 -1.89 -16.98 -3.82
CA LEU A 97 -3.22 -16.42 -4.06
C LEU A 97 -4.25 -17.50 -4.42
N VAL A 98 -3.85 -18.55 -5.13
CA VAL A 98 -4.74 -19.62 -5.61
C VAL A 98 -4.85 -20.79 -4.63
N GLU A 99 -3.99 -20.84 -3.61
CA GLU A 99 -3.90 -21.94 -2.63
C GLU A 99 -5.24 -22.31 -1.97
N SER A 100 -6.07 -21.31 -1.65
CA SER A 100 -7.34 -21.53 -0.94
C SER A 100 -8.52 -20.89 -1.65
N LYS A 101 -9.65 -21.62 -1.65
CA LYS A 101 -10.96 -21.08 -2.08
C LYS A 101 -11.36 -19.85 -1.27
N THR A 102 -10.99 -19.76 0.00
CA THR A 102 -11.28 -18.57 0.84
C THR A 102 -10.55 -17.34 0.31
N ARG A 103 -9.27 -17.48 -0.07
CA ARG A 103 -8.48 -16.39 -0.66
C ARG A 103 -9.08 -15.92 -1.97
N LEU A 104 -9.49 -16.83 -2.83
CA LEU A 104 -10.15 -16.49 -4.10
C LEU A 104 -11.47 -15.73 -3.90
N HIS A 105 -12.32 -16.16 -2.96
CA HIS A 105 -13.58 -15.44 -2.66
C HIS A 105 -13.31 -14.06 -2.07
N LEU A 106 -12.32 -13.92 -1.18
CA LEU A 106 -11.91 -12.62 -0.63
C LEU A 106 -11.38 -11.68 -1.73
N LEU A 107 -10.52 -12.19 -2.61
CA LEU A 107 -10.02 -11.41 -3.75
C LEU A 107 -11.16 -10.96 -4.66
N LEU A 108 -12.08 -11.87 -5.01
CA LEU A 108 -13.25 -11.53 -5.81
C LEU A 108 -14.09 -10.43 -5.12
N PHE A 109 -14.38 -10.60 -3.84
CA PHE A 109 -15.11 -9.61 -3.05
C PHE A 109 -14.42 -8.23 -3.04
N TRP A 110 -13.11 -8.20 -2.80
CA TRP A 110 -12.34 -6.96 -2.83
C TRP A 110 -12.29 -6.32 -4.23
N THR A 111 -12.17 -7.12 -5.29
CA THR A 111 -12.21 -6.58 -6.66
C THR A 111 -13.55 -5.95 -7.00
N VAL A 112 -14.67 -6.57 -6.61
CA VAL A 112 -16.01 -6.00 -6.77
C VAL A 112 -16.15 -4.70 -5.99
N LEU A 113 -15.67 -4.65 -4.74
CA LEU A 113 -15.67 -3.42 -3.94
C LEU A 113 -14.89 -2.29 -4.60
N VAL A 114 -13.70 -2.58 -5.13
CA VAL A 114 -12.89 -1.59 -5.86
C VAL A 114 -13.61 -1.11 -7.12
N LEU A 115 -14.24 -2.01 -7.88
CA LEU A 115 -15.01 -1.64 -9.07
C LEU A 115 -16.20 -0.74 -8.73
N VAL A 116 -16.94 -1.05 -7.66
CA VAL A 116 -18.04 -0.21 -7.17
C VAL A 116 -17.51 1.16 -6.73
N ALA A 117 -16.42 1.20 -5.95
CA ALA A 117 -15.81 2.45 -5.51
C ALA A 117 -15.34 3.32 -6.70
N CYS A 118 -14.68 2.72 -7.69
CA CYS A 118 -14.28 3.39 -8.93
C CYS A 118 -15.51 3.90 -9.70
N GLY A 119 -16.56 3.09 -9.85
CA GLY A 119 -17.80 3.49 -10.51
C GLY A 119 -18.47 4.68 -9.83
N VAL A 120 -18.55 4.67 -8.49
CA VAL A 120 -19.09 5.77 -7.69
C VAL A 120 -18.27 7.05 -7.88
N VAL A 121 -16.94 6.95 -7.87
CA VAL A 121 -16.03 8.09 -8.10
C VAL A 121 -16.21 8.67 -9.50
N LEU A 122 -16.27 7.82 -10.53
CA LEU A 122 -16.45 8.25 -11.92
C LEU A 122 -17.83 8.88 -12.14
N PHE A 123 -18.88 8.32 -11.55
CA PHE A 123 -20.23 8.87 -11.62
C PHE A 123 -20.33 10.23 -10.93
N GLN A 124 -19.74 10.38 -9.74
CA GLN A 124 -19.69 11.67 -9.04
C GLN A 124 -18.90 12.71 -9.85
N ASN A 125 -17.80 12.30 -10.49
CA ASN A 125 -17.02 13.17 -11.37
C ASN A 125 -17.85 13.65 -12.58
N SER A 126 -18.52 12.74 -13.27
CA SER A 126 -19.36 13.07 -14.43
C SER A 126 -20.51 14.02 -14.07
N LYS A 127 -21.21 13.77 -12.95
CA LYS A 127 -22.32 14.62 -12.51
C LYS A 127 -21.87 16.01 -12.07
N ARG A 128 -20.68 16.13 -11.46
CA ARG A 128 -20.14 17.40 -10.98
C ARG A 128 -19.61 18.31 -12.10
N SER A 129 -19.31 17.75 -13.27
CA SER A 129 -19.02 18.53 -14.48
C SER A 129 -20.24 19.25 -15.05
N VAL A 130 -21.46 18.86 -14.66
CA VAL A 130 -22.73 19.43 -15.16
C VAL A 130 -23.32 20.47 -14.19
N ASP A 131 -23.09 20.31 -12.88
CA ASP A 131 -23.64 21.19 -11.83
C ASP A 131 -22.51 22.00 -11.14
N SER A 132 -22.33 23.26 -11.54
CA SER A 132 -21.25 24.15 -11.12
C SER A 132 -21.42 24.78 -9.71
N LYS A 133 -21.77 24.00 -8.68
CA LYS A 133 -21.84 24.49 -7.28
C LYS A 133 -20.72 23.91 -6.38
N LYS A 134 -19.97 24.84 -5.75
CA LYS A 134 -18.80 24.68 -4.85
C LYS A 134 -19.13 23.92 -3.52
N PRO A 135 -18.14 23.57 -2.67
CA PRO A 135 -17.97 22.21 -2.15
C PRO A 135 -18.45 21.96 -0.70
N GLN A 136 -19.07 20.80 -0.48
CA GLN A 136 -19.20 20.13 0.84
C GLN A 136 -18.70 18.67 0.78
N ALA A 137 -17.91 18.32 -0.23
CA ALA A 137 -17.59 16.93 -0.57
C ALA A 137 -16.52 16.29 0.35
N SER A 138 -15.61 17.09 0.93
CA SER A 138 -14.40 16.60 1.59
C SER A 138 -14.65 15.66 2.78
N THR A 139 -15.60 15.98 3.66
CA THR A 139 -15.88 15.16 4.86
C THR A 139 -16.58 13.85 4.51
N ILE A 140 -17.49 13.89 3.54
CA ILE A 140 -18.28 12.72 3.13
C ILE A 140 -17.38 11.73 2.38
N THR A 141 -16.54 12.20 1.47
CA THR A 141 -15.59 11.36 0.74
C THR A 141 -14.62 10.65 1.69
N ARG A 142 -14.08 11.34 2.71
CA ARG A 142 -13.21 10.70 3.72
C ARG A 142 -13.92 9.59 4.48
N LYS A 143 -15.19 9.80 4.86
CA LYS A 143 -16.00 8.79 5.54
C LYS A 143 -16.24 7.56 4.66
N TYR A 144 -16.50 7.75 3.37
CA TYR A 144 -16.64 6.63 2.43
C TYR A 144 -15.34 5.83 2.28
N PHE A 145 -14.18 6.48 2.19
CA PHE A 145 -12.90 5.77 2.10
C PHE A 145 -12.54 5.03 3.39
N HIS A 146 -12.78 5.61 4.57
CA HIS A 146 -12.59 4.91 5.84
C HIS A 146 -13.55 3.71 5.94
N PHE A 147 -14.82 3.90 5.61
CA PHE A 147 -15.80 2.82 5.62
C PHE A 147 -15.43 1.68 4.65
N LEU A 148 -14.97 2.02 3.44
CA LEU A 148 -14.47 1.03 2.48
C LEU A 148 -13.25 0.29 3.01
N ALA A 149 -12.31 0.99 3.65
CA ALA A 149 -11.15 0.37 4.27
C ALA A 149 -11.57 -0.61 5.38
N VAL A 150 -12.52 -0.23 6.24
CA VAL A 150 -13.07 -1.12 7.28
C VAL A 150 -13.74 -2.36 6.67
N ILE A 151 -14.54 -2.20 5.62
CA ILE A 151 -15.17 -3.32 4.90
C ILE A 151 -14.12 -4.28 4.29
N VAL A 152 -12.96 -3.78 3.86
CA VAL A 152 -11.88 -4.63 3.33
C VAL A 152 -11.12 -5.31 4.46
N TYR A 153 -10.81 -4.60 5.54
CA TYR A 153 -9.97 -5.09 6.65
C TYR A 153 -10.69 -6.09 7.54
N ILE A 154 -11.99 -5.91 7.85
CA ILE A 154 -12.76 -6.84 8.70
C ILE A 154 -12.71 -8.29 8.17
N PRO A 155 -13.15 -8.59 6.93
CA PRO A 155 -13.10 -9.94 6.40
C PRO A 155 -11.67 -10.42 6.18
N GLY A 156 -10.72 -9.52 5.88
CA GLY A 156 -9.30 -9.87 5.82
C GLY A 156 -8.76 -10.39 7.17
N ILE A 157 -9.08 -9.72 8.28
CA ILE A 157 -8.64 -10.12 9.62
C ILE A 157 -9.33 -11.41 10.08
N MET A 158 -10.62 -11.57 9.75
CA MET A 158 -11.42 -12.73 10.16
C MET A 158 -11.09 -14.00 9.38
N TYR A 159 -10.96 -13.91 8.04
CA TYR A 159 -10.86 -15.08 7.18
C TYR A 159 -9.42 -15.42 6.77
N ASP A 160 -8.58 -14.44 6.42
CA ASP A 160 -7.19 -14.69 6.03
C ASP A 160 -6.27 -13.48 6.24
N ARG A 161 -5.62 -13.44 7.41
CA ARG A 161 -4.67 -12.38 7.79
C ARG A 161 -3.43 -12.35 6.93
N LEU A 162 -2.99 -13.49 6.40
CA LEU A 162 -1.77 -13.56 5.62
C LEU A 162 -2.00 -12.96 4.23
N LEU A 163 -3.18 -13.22 3.65
CA LEU A 163 -3.62 -12.54 2.44
C LEU A 163 -3.74 -11.03 2.66
N LEU A 164 -4.36 -10.59 3.78
CA LEU A 164 -4.46 -9.18 4.11
C LEU A 164 -3.08 -8.52 4.30
N TYR A 165 -2.13 -9.23 4.94
CA TYR A 165 -0.75 -8.78 5.08
C TYR A 165 -0.14 -8.52 3.69
N VAL A 166 -0.13 -9.52 2.81
CA VAL A 166 0.48 -9.41 1.48
C VAL A 166 -0.20 -8.29 0.67
N ALA A 167 -1.52 -8.26 0.66
CA ALA A 167 -2.30 -7.23 -0.03
C ALA A 167 -1.98 -5.82 0.51
N SER A 168 -1.89 -5.63 1.83
CA SER A 168 -1.58 -4.34 2.42
C SER A 168 -0.17 -3.84 2.08
N VAL A 169 0.83 -4.74 1.98
CA VAL A 169 2.19 -4.37 1.55
C VAL A 169 2.21 -3.97 0.08
N VAL A 170 1.50 -4.70 -0.79
CA VAL A 170 1.37 -4.35 -2.21
C VAL A 170 0.65 -3.00 -2.37
N CYS A 171 -0.45 -2.78 -1.64
CA CYS A 171 -1.16 -1.50 -1.63
C CYS A 171 -0.27 -0.35 -1.16
N LEU A 172 0.56 -0.56 -0.13
CA LEU A 172 1.52 0.45 0.32
C LEU A 172 2.50 0.81 -0.79
N ALA A 173 3.07 -0.19 -1.47
CA ALA A 173 3.99 0.04 -2.59
C ALA A 173 3.33 0.84 -3.71
N VAL A 174 2.10 0.46 -4.10
CA VAL A 174 1.34 1.18 -5.14
C VAL A 174 1.06 2.62 -4.71
N PHE A 175 0.58 2.87 -3.49
CA PHE A 175 0.28 4.22 -3.03
C PHE A 175 1.52 5.11 -2.95
N VAL A 176 2.66 4.58 -2.49
CA VAL A 176 3.92 5.34 -2.46
C VAL A 176 4.42 5.62 -3.88
N LEU A 177 4.33 4.67 -4.81
CA LEU A 177 4.70 4.90 -6.21
C LEU A 177 3.80 5.94 -6.89
N LEU A 178 2.48 5.91 -6.63
CA LEU A 178 1.55 6.93 -7.10
C LEU A 178 1.86 8.31 -6.49
N GLU A 179 2.28 8.34 -5.22
CA GLU A 179 2.73 9.58 -4.58
C GLU A 179 3.98 10.13 -5.26
N TYR A 180 4.98 9.29 -5.56
CA TYR A 180 6.16 9.70 -6.31
C TYR A 180 5.79 10.23 -7.70
N ALA A 181 4.92 9.51 -8.43
CA ALA A 181 4.46 9.95 -9.75
C ALA A 181 3.77 11.33 -9.69
N ARG A 182 2.97 11.58 -8.64
CA ARG A 182 2.29 12.87 -8.43
C ARG A 182 3.25 13.98 -8.01
N TYR A 183 4.16 13.68 -7.08
CA TYR A 183 5.14 14.61 -6.53
C TYR A 183 6.07 15.11 -7.64
N PHE A 184 6.64 14.19 -8.42
CA PHE A 184 7.52 14.49 -9.55
C PHE A 184 6.76 14.83 -10.85
N ARG A 185 5.43 15.01 -10.82
CA ARG A 185 4.62 15.41 -12.00
C ARG A 185 4.80 14.51 -13.24
N ILE A 186 5.03 13.22 -13.03
CA ILE A 186 5.32 12.24 -14.09
C ILE A 186 4.12 12.13 -15.05
N LYS A 187 4.34 12.24 -16.36
CA LYS A 187 3.29 12.12 -17.37
C LYS A 187 3.07 10.65 -17.78
N PRO A 188 1.84 10.21 -18.10
CA PRO A 188 0.56 10.94 -17.95
C PRO A 188 -0.05 10.81 -16.54
N LEU A 189 0.38 9.82 -15.75
CA LEU A 189 -0.27 9.43 -14.49
C LEU A 189 -0.35 10.57 -13.48
N GLY A 190 0.70 11.35 -13.33
CA GLY A 190 0.76 12.51 -12.42
C GLY A 190 -0.26 13.59 -12.78
N GLN A 191 -0.54 13.79 -14.07
CA GLN A 191 -1.56 14.74 -14.53
C GLN A 191 -2.97 14.19 -14.26
N THR A 192 -3.22 12.93 -14.63
CA THR A 192 -4.51 12.26 -14.37
C THR A 192 -4.82 12.19 -12.88
N LEU A 193 -3.84 11.81 -12.05
CA LEU A 193 -3.96 11.80 -10.60
C LEU A 193 -4.30 13.18 -10.06
N ARG A 194 -3.60 14.23 -10.51
CA ARG A 194 -3.92 15.61 -10.10
C ARG A 194 -5.36 15.97 -10.44
N THR A 195 -5.81 15.76 -11.67
CA THR A 195 -7.18 16.09 -12.07
C THR A 195 -8.22 15.31 -11.26
N LEU A 196 -8.01 14.01 -11.05
CA LEU A 196 -8.90 13.19 -10.23
C LEU A 196 -8.90 13.64 -8.77
N LEU A 197 -7.73 13.96 -8.20
CA LEU A 197 -7.57 14.33 -6.80
C LEU A 197 -8.02 15.77 -6.51
N THR A 198 -7.82 16.71 -7.44
CA THR A 198 -8.29 18.09 -7.28
C THR A 198 -9.81 18.18 -7.11
N LEU A 199 -10.54 17.19 -7.62
CA LEU A 199 -11.99 17.09 -7.40
C LEU A 199 -12.36 16.68 -5.96
N PHE A 200 -11.40 16.10 -5.23
CA PHE A 200 -11.54 15.65 -3.85
C PHE A 200 -10.86 16.56 -2.83
N LEU A 201 -9.98 17.49 -3.26
CA LEU A 201 -9.39 18.51 -2.40
C LEU A 201 -10.31 19.74 -2.31
N ASP A 202 -10.63 20.14 -1.09
CA ASP A 202 -11.32 21.40 -0.79
C ASP A 202 -10.28 22.51 -0.56
N GLU A 203 -10.60 23.77 -0.89
CA GLU A 203 -9.68 24.92 -0.74
C GLU A 203 -9.24 25.17 0.71
N ARG A 204 -9.91 24.55 1.69
CA ARG A 204 -9.58 24.62 3.11
C ARG A 204 -8.61 23.56 3.61
N ASP A 205 -8.41 22.47 2.87
CA ASP A 205 -7.53 21.37 3.25
C ASP A 205 -6.34 21.30 2.28
N SER A 206 -5.34 22.14 2.52
CA SER A 206 -4.06 22.19 1.80
C SER A 206 -3.17 20.95 2.03
N GLY A 207 -3.76 19.81 2.39
CA GLY A 207 -3.10 18.53 2.63
C GLY A 207 -3.15 17.63 1.39
N PRO A 208 -2.09 16.86 1.08
CA PRO A 208 -2.12 15.95 -0.06
C PRO A 208 -3.05 14.75 0.22
N LEU A 209 -4.16 14.61 -0.50
CA LEU A 209 -5.17 13.56 -0.27
C LEU A 209 -4.60 12.13 -0.26
N ILE A 210 -3.65 11.80 -1.16
CA ILE A 210 -2.97 10.49 -1.16
C ILE A 210 -2.22 10.23 0.15
N LEU A 211 -1.60 11.25 0.75
CA LEU A 211 -0.85 11.09 1.99
C LEU A 211 -1.78 10.66 3.13
N SER A 212 -2.99 11.21 3.20
CA SER A 212 -4.00 10.77 4.16
C SER A 212 -4.39 9.29 3.99
N HIS A 213 -4.47 8.79 2.76
CA HIS A 213 -4.77 7.39 2.48
C HIS A 213 -3.60 6.47 2.84
N ILE A 214 -2.35 6.90 2.61
CA ILE A 214 -1.15 6.19 3.08
C ILE A 214 -1.15 6.12 4.60
N CYS A 215 -1.45 7.23 5.31
CA CYS A 215 -1.53 7.24 6.77
C CYS A 215 -2.62 6.31 7.31
N LEU A 216 -3.80 6.28 6.67
CA LEU A 216 -4.89 5.37 7.01
C LEU A 216 -4.44 3.91 6.83
N LEU A 217 -3.90 3.58 5.65
CA LEU A 217 -3.40 2.24 5.36
C LEU A 217 -2.33 1.82 6.38
N LEU A 218 -1.38 2.71 6.70
CA LEU A 218 -0.34 2.46 7.67
C LEU A 218 -0.91 2.22 9.08
N GLY A 219 -1.87 3.05 9.52
CA GLY A 219 -2.52 2.91 10.82
C GLY A 219 -3.24 1.57 10.98
N MET A 220 -3.97 1.13 9.95
CA MET A 220 -4.71 -0.13 9.95
C MET A 220 -3.80 -1.36 9.77
N SER A 221 -2.70 -1.21 9.01
CA SER A 221 -1.80 -2.33 8.69
C SER A 221 -0.70 -2.55 9.71
N LEU A 222 -0.34 -1.54 10.50
CA LEU A 222 0.74 -1.64 11.51
C LEU A 222 0.53 -2.83 12.48
N PRO A 223 -0.66 -3.05 13.05
CA PRO A 223 -0.92 -4.22 13.90
C PRO A 223 -0.77 -5.54 13.14
N VAL A 224 -1.24 -5.60 11.90
CA VAL A 224 -1.14 -6.78 11.03
C VAL A 224 0.33 -7.09 10.70
N TRP A 225 1.15 -6.07 10.47
CA TRP A 225 2.57 -6.23 10.16
C TRP A 225 3.41 -6.63 11.37
N LEU A 226 3.10 -6.06 12.53
CA LEU A 226 3.77 -6.39 13.78
C LEU A 226 3.36 -7.76 14.31
N PHE A 227 2.13 -8.20 14.08
CA PHE A 227 1.57 -9.40 14.72
C PHE A 227 0.87 -10.39 13.77
N PRO A 228 1.48 -10.79 12.64
CA PRO A 228 0.81 -11.57 11.59
C PRO A 228 0.31 -12.96 12.05
N ARG A 229 0.89 -13.54 13.11
CA ARG A 229 0.69 -14.95 13.54
C ARG A 229 0.10 -15.14 14.93
N LEU A 230 -0.25 -14.07 15.65
CA LEU A 230 -0.54 -14.15 17.10
C LEU A 230 -1.76 -15.00 17.50
N CYS A 231 -2.61 -15.41 16.58
CA CYS A 231 -3.76 -16.29 16.87
C CYS A 231 -3.50 -17.79 16.61
N ALA A 232 -2.32 -18.20 16.12
CA ALA A 232 -2.08 -19.63 15.90
C ALA A 232 -1.78 -20.39 17.21
N SER A 233 -1.33 -19.69 18.26
CA SER A 233 -0.86 -20.32 19.51
C SER A 233 -1.74 -20.04 20.75
N SER A 234 -2.77 -19.19 20.66
CA SER A 234 -3.65 -18.87 21.79
C SER A 234 -5.11 -19.12 21.41
N LEU A 235 -5.47 -20.39 21.34
CA LEU A 235 -6.87 -20.82 21.34
C LEU A 235 -7.53 -20.32 22.64
N SER A 236 -8.75 -19.80 22.54
CA SER A 236 -9.69 -19.41 23.62
C SER A 236 -9.42 -18.13 24.43
N GLY A 237 -9.68 -16.95 23.84
CA GLY A 237 -9.89 -15.73 24.63
C GLY A 237 -10.42 -14.53 23.81
N PRO A 238 -11.41 -13.75 24.33
CA PRO A 238 -11.84 -12.48 23.73
C PRO A 238 -10.70 -11.44 23.61
N SER A 239 -9.61 -11.65 24.34
CA SER A 239 -8.38 -10.86 24.38
C SER A 239 -7.45 -11.06 23.17
N SER A 240 -7.76 -11.98 22.25
CA SER A 240 -6.95 -12.25 21.04
C SER A 240 -7.09 -11.20 19.93
N LEU A 241 -8.16 -10.39 19.97
CA LEU A 241 -8.39 -9.27 19.04
C LEU A 241 -7.94 -7.92 19.59
N LEU A 242 -7.50 -7.86 20.85
CA LEU A 242 -7.06 -6.65 21.55
C LEU A 242 -6.01 -5.81 20.77
N PRO A 243 -4.99 -6.40 20.11
CA PRO A 243 -4.03 -5.59 19.34
C PRO A 243 -4.62 -5.02 18.04
N TYR A 244 -5.78 -5.52 17.60
CA TYR A 244 -6.50 -5.05 16.42
C TYR A 244 -7.67 -4.12 16.75
N CYS A 245 -7.95 -3.86 18.04
CA CYS A 245 -9.01 -2.93 18.46
C CYS A 245 -8.77 -1.47 18.03
N GLY A 246 -7.55 -1.11 17.61
CA GLY A 246 -7.30 0.20 16.98
C GLY A 246 -7.68 0.24 15.48
N VAL A 247 -8.03 -0.91 14.90
CA VAL A 247 -8.34 -1.12 13.48
C VAL A 247 -9.85 -1.37 13.27
N LEU A 248 -10.53 -1.93 14.28
CA LEU A 248 -11.98 -2.16 14.32
C LEU A 248 -12.71 -0.96 14.94
#